data_AF-A0A5R2MRF2-F1
#
_entry.id   AF-A0A5R2MRF2-F1
#
_cell.length_a   1.000
_cell.length_b   1.000
_cell.length_c   1.000
_cell.angle_alpha   90.00
_cell.angle_beta   90.00
_cell.angle_gamma   90.00
#
_symmetry.space_group_name_H-M   'P 1'
#
loop_
_entity.id
_entity.type
_entity.pdbx_description
1 polymer ?
#
loop_
_entity_poly.entity_id
_entity_poly.type
_entity_poly.pdbx_seq_one_letter_code
_entity_poly.pdbx_strand_id
1 'polypeptide(L)'
;TAAETLRTIAADSKHLGAEIGLIAVLHSWGQNLHYHPHIHCIVPGGGVSPDGSRWVSCRPGFFLPVRVLSRLFRRRFLEALRAAFDARSLKF
;
A
#
# COMPACT_ATOMS: atom_id res chain seq x y z
N THR A 1 -3.77 0.92 -6.61
CA THR A 1 -4.37 0.23 -5.45
C THR A 1 -3.44 0.27 -4.23
N ALA A 2 -3.83 -0.29 -3.07
CA ALA A 2 -3.00 -0.29 -1.85
C ALA A 2 -1.61 -0.93 -2.06
N ALA A 3 -1.59 -2.10 -2.71
CA ALA A 3 -0.35 -2.81 -3.05
C ALA A 3 0.59 -1.98 -3.92
N GLU A 4 0.07 -1.36 -4.98
CA GLU A 4 0.90 -0.50 -5.83
C GLU A 4 1.43 0.71 -5.09
N THR A 5 0.66 1.29 -4.16
CA THR A 5 1.13 2.43 -3.36
C THR A 5 2.33 2.03 -2.53
N LEU A 6 2.21 0.91 -1.81
CA LEU A 6 3.29 0.36 -0.98
C LEU A 6 4.53 0.05 -1.83
N ARG A 7 4.38 -0.67 -2.95
CA ARG A 7 5.49 -1.00 -3.85
C ARG A 7 6.15 0.23 -4.47
N THR A 8 5.36 1.24 -4.86
CA THR A 8 5.90 2.48 -5.46
C THR A 8 6.78 3.22 -4.45
N ILE A 9 6.30 3.41 -3.22
CA ILE A 9 7.06 4.13 -2.19
C ILE A 9 8.25 3.30 -1.71
N ALA A 10 8.12 1.98 -1.63
CA ALA A 10 9.23 1.10 -1.25
C ALA A 10 10.36 1.08 -2.28
N ALA A 11 10.04 1.11 -3.58
CA ALA A 11 11.03 1.10 -4.64
C ALA A 11 11.83 2.43 -4.76
N ASP A 12 11.31 3.54 -4.23
CA ASP A 12 12.03 4.82 -4.23
C ASP A 12 13.30 4.73 -3.35
N SER A 13 14.45 5.03 -3.95
CA SER A 13 15.76 5.02 -3.27
C SER A 13 15.88 6.07 -2.16
N LYS A 14 15.03 7.10 -2.16
CA LYS A 14 14.91 8.06 -1.04
C LYS A 14 14.17 7.47 0.16
N HIS A 15 13.58 6.28 0.02
CA HIS A 15 12.86 5.56 1.06
C HIS A 15 13.53 4.22 1.35
N LEU A 16 12.95 3.09 0.94
CA LEU A 16 13.56 1.78 1.16
C LEU A 16 14.52 1.40 0.01
N GLY A 17 14.20 1.78 -1.22
CA GLY A 17 14.98 1.40 -2.41
C GLY A 17 14.93 -0.09 -2.72
N ALA A 18 13.81 -0.75 -2.47
CA ALA A 18 13.67 -2.20 -2.62
C ALA A 18 12.29 -2.63 -3.11
N GLU A 19 12.23 -3.76 -3.81
CA GLU A 19 11.00 -4.43 -4.18
C GLU A 19 10.47 -5.26 -3.01
N ILE A 20 9.23 -4.99 -2.61
CA ILE A 20 8.59 -5.65 -1.47
C ILE A 20 7.45 -6.58 -1.91
N GLY A 21 7.31 -7.69 -1.17
CA GLY A 21 6.09 -8.48 -1.15
C GLY A 21 5.10 -7.96 -0.10
N LEU A 22 3.83 -8.33 -0.22
CA LEU A 22 2.82 -8.05 0.79
C LEU A 22 1.63 -9.00 0.71
N ILE A 23 0.97 -9.22 1.84
CA ILE A 23 -0.37 -9.81 1.93
C ILE A 23 -1.31 -8.68 2.35
N ALA A 24 -2.40 -8.47 1.60
CA ALA A 24 -3.39 -7.44 1.90
C ALA A 24 -4.75 -8.08 2.13
N VAL A 25 -5.38 -7.75 3.26
CA VAL A 25 -6.69 -8.26 3.67
C VAL A 25 -7.64 -7.09 3.86
N LEU A 26 -8.80 -7.11 3.17
CA LEU A 26 -9.87 -6.14 3.37
C LEU A 26 -10.74 -6.57 4.55
N HIS A 27 -10.89 -5.69 5.52
CA HIS A 27 -11.88 -5.79 6.58
C HIS A 27 -12.95 -4.74 6.35
N SER A 28 -14.22 -5.12 6.44
CA SER A 28 -15.35 -4.21 6.26
C SER A 28 -15.93 -3.67 7.57
N TRP A 29 -15.58 -4.27 8.70
CA TRP A 29 -16.19 -4.02 10.01
C TRP A 29 -15.13 -3.67 11.06
N GLY A 30 -15.46 -2.72 11.94
CA GLY A 30 -14.67 -2.42 13.13
C GLY A 30 -15.02 -3.35 14.29
N GLN A 31 -14.31 -3.21 15.41
CA GLN A 31 -14.49 -4.04 16.61
C GLN A 31 -15.94 -4.02 17.15
N ASN A 32 -16.61 -2.87 17.05
CA ASN A 32 -18.01 -2.71 17.49
C ASN A 32 -19.03 -3.02 16.38
N LEU A 33 -18.61 -3.72 15.31
CA LEU A 33 -19.43 -4.08 14.14
C LEU A 33 -20.04 -2.87 13.37
N HIS A 34 -19.48 -1.68 13.54
CA HIS A 34 -19.78 -0.56 12.64
C HIS A 34 -19.06 -0.74 11.29
N TYR A 35 -19.71 -0.33 10.21
CA TYR A 35 -19.10 -0.32 8.89
C TYR A 35 -17.86 0.57 8.90
N HIS A 36 -16.70 -0.05 8.72
CA HIS A 36 -15.39 0.58 8.82
C HIS A 36 -14.44 -0.11 7.85
N PRO A 37 -14.57 0.10 6.53
CA PRO A 37 -13.72 -0.58 5.56
C PRO A 37 -12.26 -0.11 5.67
N HIS A 38 -11.37 -1.05 5.94
CA HIS A 38 -9.93 -0.82 6.03
C HIS A 38 -9.14 -2.02 5.51
N ILE A 39 -7.90 -1.78 5.06
CA ILE A 39 -7.02 -2.85 4.56
C ILE A 39 -5.88 -3.02 5.55
N HIS A 40 -5.67 -4.25 6.02
CA HIS A 40 -4.45 -4.63 6.70
C HIS A 40 -3.44 -5.17 5.69
N CYS A 41 -2.26 -4.57 5.67
CA CYS A 41 -1.14 -5.04 4.87
C CYS A 41 -0.06 -5.62 5.78
N ILE A 42 0.23 -6.90 5.61
CA ILE A 42 1.39 -7.57 6.22
C ILE A 42 2.54 -7.49 5.23
N VAL A 43 3.64 -6.90 5.65
CA VAL A 43 4.83 -6.64 4.83
C VAL A 43 6.07 -7.21 5.52
N PRO A 44 7.02 -7.80 4.79
CA PRO A 44 8.34 -8.09 5.33
C PRO A 44 9.04 -6.80 5.76
N GLY A 45 9.96 -6.90 6.72
CA GLY A 45 10.82 -5.80 7.18
C GLY A 45 11.93 -5.44 6.17
N GLY A 46 11.63 -5.41 4.88
CA GLY A 46 12.58 -5.21 3.80
C GLY A 46 12.08 -5.75 2.46
N GLY A 47 12.96 -5.75 1.47
CA GLY A 47 12.66 -6.22 0.11
C GLY A 47 13.92 -6.65 -0.64
N VAL A 48 13.74 -7.10 -1.87
CA VAL A 48 14.85 -7.44 -2.78
C VAL A 48 15.37 -6.16 -3.44
N SER A 49 16.68 -6.04 -3.60
CA SER A 49 17.28 -4.91 -4.31
C SER A 49 16.79 -4.82 -5.76
N PRO A 50 16.81 -3.63 -6.40
CA PRO A 50 16.29 -3.47 -7.76
C PRO A 50 16.96 -4.34 -8.82
N ASP A 51 18.22 -4.74 -8.58
CA ASP A 51 19.00 -5.63 -9.43
C ASP A 51 18.84 -7.12 -9.05
N GLY A 52 18.01 -7.46 -8.06
CA GLY A 52 17.77 -8.83 -7.61
C GLY A 52 18.91 -9.46 -6.80
N SER A 53 20.02 -8.74 -6.56
CA SER A 53 21.25 -9.33 -6.05
C SER A 53 21.30 -9.54 -4.54
N ARG A 54 20.49 -8.80 -3.76
CA ARG A 54 20.56 -8.83 -2.30
C ARG A 54 19.25 -8.43 -1.62
N TRP A 55 19.14 -8.74 -0.33
CA TRP A 55 18.12 -8.20 0.54
C TRP A 55 18.45 -6.77 1.00
N VAL A 56 17.43 -5.93 1.10
CA VAL A 56 17.47 -4.57 1.65
C VAL A 56 16.53 -4.52 2.85
N SER A 57 17.09 -4.55 4.06
CA SER A 57 16.31 -4.45 5.29
C SER A 57 15.80 -3.02 5.52
N CYS A 58 14.59 -2.89 6.07
CA CYS A 58 14.13 -1.62 6.59
C CYS A 58 14.90 -1.23 7.86
N ARG A 59 14.79 0.04 8.25
CA ARG A 59 15.39 0.51 9.50
C ARG A 59 14.58 -0.03 10.70
N PRO A 60 15.22 -0.29 11.85
CA PRO A 60 14.48 -0.66 13.06
C PRO A 60 13.41 0.38 13.40
N GLY A 61 12.17 -0.07 13.65
CA GLY A 61 11.04 0.79 13.98
C GLY A 61 10.55 1.70 12.84
N PHE A 62 11.08 1.57 11.62
CA PHE A 62 10.71 2.43 10.50
C PHE A 62 10.71 1.68 9.17
N PHE A 63 9.53 1.64 8.54
CA PHE A 63 9.36 1.03 7.22
C PHE A 63 9.30 2.08 6.11
N LEU A 64 8.18 2.82 6.01
CA LEU A 64 7.95 3.83 4.98
C LEU A 64 7.33 5.10 5.58
N PRO A 65 7.54 6.29 4.98
CA PRO A 65 6.98 7.53 5.49
C PRO A 65 5.45 7.60 5.31
N VAL A 66 4.72 7.52 6.43
CA VAL A 66 3.25 7.46 6.46
C VAL A 66 2.59 8.62 5.71
N ARG A 67 3.12 9.85 5.81
CA ARG A 67 2.51 11.03 5.13
C ARG A 67 2.57 10.93 3.62
N VAL A 68 3.67 10.39 3.07
CA VAL A 68 3.84 10.19 1.61
C VAL A 68 2.93 9.07 1.14
N LEU A 69 2.94 7.94 1.87
CA LEU A 69 2.09 6.79 1.61
C LEU A 69 0.60 7.17 1.58
N SER A 70 0.11 7.85 2.61
CA SER A 70 -1.30 8.24 2.72
C SER A 70 -1.76 9.17 1.60
N ARG A 71 -0.90 10.11 1.18
CA ARG A 71 -1.21 11.03 0.07
C ARG A 71 -1.29 10.29 -1.26
N LEU A 72 -0.33 9.42 -1.54
CA LEU A 72 -0.33 8.65 -2.79
C LEU A 72 -1.49 7.66 -2.83
N PHE A 73 -1.76 6.96 -1.73
CA PHE A 73 -2.90 6.04 -1.64
C PHE A 73 -4.22 6.76 -1.92
N ARG A 74 -4.48 7.87 -1.21
CA ARG A 74 -5.71 8.66 -1.37
C ARG A 74 -5.90 9.09 -2.83
N ARG A 75 -4.85 9.59 -3.47
CA ARG A 75 -4.90 9.97 -4.89
C ARG A 75 -5.30 8.79 -5.77
N ARG A 76 -4.54 7.69 -5.72
CA ARG A 76 -4.79 6.49 -6.54
C ARG A 76 -6.16 5.88 -6.30
N PHE A 77 -6.61 5.87 -5.05
CA PHE A 77 -7.93 5.35 -4.70
C PHE A 77 -9.04 6.20 -5.32
N LEU A 78 -8.95 7.52 -5.19
CA LEU A 78 -9.96 8.44 -5.76
C LEU A 78 -9.96 8.41 -7.29
N GLU A 79 -8.80 8.31 -7.93
CA GLU A 79 -8.69 8.13 -9.39
C GLU A 79 -9.37 6.82 -9.83
N ALA A 80 -9.09 5.71 -9.16
CA ALA A 80 -9.72 4.42 -9.46
C ALA A 80 -11.24 4.42 -9.19
N LEU A 81 -11.67 5.05 -8.09
CA LEU A 81 -13.09 5.18 -7.76
C LEU A 81 -13.84 6.02 -8.81
N ARG A 82 -13.25 7.13 -9.25
CA ARG A 82 -13.80 7.97 -10.32
C ARG A 82 -13.92 7.19 -11.62
N ALA A 83 -12.86 6.50 -12.03
CA ALA A 83 -12.88 5.70 -13.25
C ALA A 83 -13.95 4.59 -13.19
N ALA A 84 -14.13 3.94 -12.04
CA ALA A 84 -15.18 2.94 -11.86
C ALA A 84 -16.59 3.55 -11.90
N PHE A 85 -16.77 4.74 -11.32
CA PHE A 85 -18.03 5.49 -11.40
C PHE A 85 -18.37 5.85 -12.84
N ASP A 86 -17.43 6.43 -13.58
CA ASP A 86 -17.62 6.88 -14.97
C ASP A 86 -17.90 5.69 -15.90
N ALA A 87 -17.27 4.54 -15.63
CA ALA A 87 -17.51 3.28 -16.33
C ALA A 87 -18.83 2.57 -15.92
N ARG A 88 -19.60 3.13 -14.98
CA ARG A 88 -20.81 2.51 -14.39
C ARG A 88 -20.57 1.10 -13.85
N SER A 89 -19.37 0.82 -13.36
CA SER A 89 -19.00 -0.49 -12.80
C SER A 89 -19.21 -0.61 -11.30
N LEU A 90 -19.59 0.49 -10.65
CA LEU A 90 -19.95 0.50 -9.23
C LEU A 90 -21.35 -0.10 -9.03
N LYS A 91 -21.46 -1.03 -8.08
CA LYS A 91 -22.71 -1.62 -7.63
C LYS A 91 -23.10 -0.95 -6.32
N PHE A 92 -24.33 -0.46 -6.24
CA PHE A 92 -24.92 0.14 -5.05
C PHE A 92 -26.30 -0.46 -4.82
#